data_AF-A0A7S4KY79-F1
#
_entry.id   AF-A0A7S4KY79-F1
#
_cell.length_a   1.000
_cell.length_b   1.000
_cell.length_c   1.000
_cell.angle_alpha   90.00
_cell.angle_beta   90.00
_cell.angle_gamma   90.00
#
_symmetry.space_group_name_H-M   'P 1'
#
loop_
_entity.id
_entity.type
_entity.pdbx_description
1 polymer ?
#
loop_
_entity_poly.entity_id
_entity_poly.type
_entity_poly.pdbx_seq_one_letter_code
_entity_poly.pdbx_strand_id
1 'polypeptide(L)'
;TVISKLQDQVEDWLDVLNQLRASRSIFDTVETEKSFGPVTIDFSKVQHGVAMKYDMWHKELIVAFSSILLEKFRQRFNEIHQCRVQLEDQLFVQETSQAVLFLTLMQDLESRKEVWERDNQTFGRAERTLSKHRFRFPSDWFYFENVEGEMMAFM
;
A
#
# COMPACT_ATOMS: atom_id res chain seq x y z
N THR A 1 16.56 -2.23 8.77
CA THR A 1 15.33 -2.22 9.61
C THR A 1 14.31 -3.15 8.98
N VAL A 2 13.24 -3.59 9.64
CA VAL A 2 12.22 -4.47 9.01
C VAL A 2 11.67 -3.85 7.69
N ILE A 3 11.56 -2.51 7.67
CA ILE A 3 11.20 -1.69 6.50
C ILE A 3 12.07 -1.97 5.26
N SER A 4 13.38 -2.18 5.42
CA SER A 4 14.28 -2.44 4.28
C SER A 4 14.17 -3.86 3.72
N LYS A 5 13.50 -4.77 4.44
CA LYS A 5 13.23 -6.14 3.99
C LYS A 5 11.90 -6.29 3.26
N LEU A 6 10.94 -5.41 3.54
CA LEU A 6 9.61 -5.40 2.91
C LEU A 6 9.62 -4.82 1.50
N GLN A 7 10.61 -3.96 1.18
CA GLN A 7 10.80 -3.36 -0.15
C GLN A 7 9.46 -2.85 -0.75
N ASP A 8 9.16 -3.26 -1.98
CA ASP A 8 8.11 -2.74 -2.85
C ASP A 8 6.84 -3.61 -2.87
N GLN A 9 6.81 -4.72 -2.13
CA GLN A 9 5.72 -5.69 -2.18
C GLN A 9 4.57 -5.26 -1.27
N VAL A 10 3.53 -4.67 -1.85
CA VAL A 10 2.37 -4.14 -1.11
C VAL A 10 1.66 -5.21 -0.27
N GLU A 11 1.65 -6.46 -0.72
CA GLU A 11 1.04 -7.57 0.01
C GLU A 11 1.78 -7.90 1.33
N ASP A 12 3.12 -7.94 1.29
CA ASP A 12 3.91 -8.19 2.50
C ASP A 12 3.71 -7.09 3.55
N TRP A 13 3.58 -5.84 3.10
CA TRP A 13 3.25 -4.71 3.96
C TRP A 13 1.86 -4.85 4.60
N LEU A 14 0.86 -5.27 3.82
CA LEU A 14 -0.48 -5.53 4.33
C LEU A 14 -0.47 -6.60 5.41
N ASP A 15 0.28 -7.68 5.22
CA ASP A 15 0.39 -8.76 6.18
C ASP A 15 1.08 -8.31 7.48
N VAL A 16 2.18 -7.56 7.37
CA VAL A 16 2.85 -6.99 8.55
C VAL A 16 1.94 -6.04 9.33
N LEU A 17 1.19 -5.16 8.66
CA LEU A 17 0.27 -4.25 9.33
C LEU A 17 -0.88 -4.99 10.03
N ASN A 18 -1.40 -6.05 9.41
CA ASN A 18 -2.42 -6.90 10.02
C ASN A 18 -1.89 -7.64 11.26
N GLN A 19 -0.68 -8.19 11.18
CA GLN A 19 -0.01 -8.85 12.31
C GLN A 19 0.29 -7.86 13.44
N LEU A 20 0.76 -6.66 13.12
CA LEU A 20 1.02 -5.60 14.09
C LEU A 20 -0.26 -5.18 14.83
N ARG A 21 -1.39 -5.13 14.12
CA ARG A 21 -2.68 -4.84 14.73
C ARG A 21 -3.14 -5.98 15.65
N ALA A 22 -2.96 -7.23 15.23
CA ALA A 22 -3.35 -8.40 16.02
C ALA A 22 -2.50 -8.54 17.30
N SER A 23 -1.21 -8.18 17.25
CA SER A 23 -0.32 -8.27 18.40
C SER A 23 -0.53 -7.18 19.45
N ARG A 24 -1.36 -6.17 19.19
CA ARG A 24 -1.65 -5.07 20.14
C ARG A 24 -2.08 -5.58 21.52
N SER A 25 -2.90 -6.63 21.57
CA SER A 25 -3.40 -7.19 22.82
C SER A 25 -2.31 -7.78 23.72
N ILE A 26 -1.13 -8.11 23.15
CA ILE A 26 0.02 -8.61 23.91
C ILE A 26 0.67 -7.48 24.73
N PHE A 27 0.53 -6.23 24.25
CA PHE A 27 1.12 -5.05 24.89
C PHE A 27 0.13 -4.35 25.85
N ASP A 28 -1.17 -4.61 25.72
CA ASP A 28 -2.24 -4.09 26.59
C ASP A 28 -2.40 -4.95 27.87
N THR A 29 -1.37 -5.03 28.71
CA THR A 29 -1.47 -5.68 30.04
C THR A 29 -2.19 -4.76 31.03
N VAL A 30 -3.29 -5.23 31.63
CA VAL A 30 -4.14 -4.44 32.53
C VAL A 30 -3.58 -4.34 33.97
N GLU A 31 -2.73 -5.29 34.37
CA GLU A 31 -2.25 -5.41 35.75
C GLU A 31 -1.12 -4.40 36.02
N THR A 32 -1.46 -3.26 36.61
CA THR A 32 -0.52 -2.14 36.86
C THR A 32 0.37 -2.35 38.07
N GLU A 33 0.01 -3.27 38.96
CA GLU A 33 0.75 -3.54 40.18
C GLU A 33 0.64 -5.00 40.59
N LYS A 34 1.65 -5.50 41.29
CA LYS A 34 1.61 -6.83 41.89
C LYS A 34 2.19 -6.83 43.28
N SER A 35 1.41 -7.34 44.22
CA SER A 35 1.76 -7.40 45.63
C SER A 35 2.22 -8.79 46.03
N PHE A 36 3.32 -8.85 46.78
CA PHE A 36 3.91 -10.04 47.37
C PHE A 36 4.14 -9.78 48.86
N GLY A 37 3.20 -10.24 49.70
CA GLY A 37 3.23 -9.92 51.13
C GLY A 37 3.22 -8.40 51.36
N PRO A 38 4.20 -7.81 52.08
CA PRO A 38 4.28 -6.37 52.32
C PRO A 38 4.91 -5.56 51.17
N VAL A 39 5.33 -6.19 50.08
CA VAL A 39 6.00 -5.52 48.95
C VAL A 39 5.03 -5.39 47.77
N THR A 40 4.92 -4.19 47.20
CA THR A 40 4.15 -3.92 45.97
C THR A 40 5.09 -3.45 44.87
N ILE A 41 5.02 -4.08 43.70
CA ILE A 41 5.76 -3.70 42.50
C ILE A 41 4.79 -2.99 41.54
N ASP A 42 5.11 -1.75 41.15
CA ASP A 42 4.35 -0.97 40.17
C ASP A 42 4.95 -1.16 38.77
N PHE A 43 4.14 -1.67 37.84
CA PHE A 43 4.47 -1.88 36.43
C PHE A 43 4.04 -0.72 35.52
N SER A 44 3.34 0.29 36.03
CA SER A 44 2.75 1.39 35.23
C SER A 44 3.80 2.08 34.35
N LYS A 45 5.01 2.33 34.87
CA LYS A 45 6.10 2.93 34.09
C LYS A 45 6.58 2.04 32.93
N VAL A 46 6.67 0.73 33.18
CA VAL A 46 7.09 -0.25 32.17
C VAL A 46 6.01 -0.36 31.09
N GLN A 47 4.74 -0.45 31.48
CA GLN A 47 3.61 -0.48 30.56
C GLN A 47 3.56 0.78 29.68
N HIS A 48 3.70 1.96 30.28
CA HIS A 48 3.73 3.21 29.53
C HIS A 48 4.90 3.24 28.53
N GLY A 49 6.09 2.80 28.94
CA GLY A 49 7.26 2.72 28.04
C GLY A 49 7.07 1.75 26.87
N VAL A 50 6.42 0.61 27.11
CA VAL A 50 6.09 -0.37 26.06
C VAL A 50 5.05 0.18 25.09
N ALA A 51 3.96 0.77 25.61
CA ALA A 51 2.92 1.40 24.81
C ALA A 51 3.48 2.52 23.91
N MET A 52 4.32 3.40 24.48
CA MET A 52 4.96 4.47 23.70
C MET A 52 5.85 3.95 22.57
N LYS A 53 6.62 2.87 22.81
CA LYS A 53 7.42 2.25 21.74
C LYS A 53 6.55 1.63 20.65
N TYR A 54 5.46 0.97 21.04
CA TYR A 54 4.51 0.41 20.08
C TYR A 54 3.91 1.51 19.20
N ASP A 55 3.40 2.59 19.78
CA ASP A 55 2.80 3.70 19.04
C ASP A 55 3.82 4.38 18.10
N MET A 56 5.07 4.53 18.55
CA MET A 56 6.16 5.05 17.73
C MET A 56 6.41 4.17 16.51
N TRP A 57 6.62 2.86 16.69
CA TRP A 57 6.85 1.93 15.58
C TRP A 57 5.65 1.80 14.66
N HIS A 58 4.44 1.78 15.21
CA HIS A 58 3.19 1.74 14.44
C HIS A 58 3.08 2.96 13.52
N LYS A 59 3.36 4.15 14.04
CA LYS A 59 3.39 5.40 13.25
C LYS A 59 4.46 5.35 12.15
N GLU A 60 5.68 4.92 12.48
CA GLU A 60 6.78 4.82 11.50
C GLU A 60 6.44 3.86 10.36
N LEU A 61 5.88 2.68 10.68
CA LEU A 61 5.49 1.69 9.68
C LEU A 61 4.37 2.17 8.76
N ILE A 62 3.36 2.85 9.32
CA ILE A 62 2.27 3.42 8.52
C ILE A 62 2.79 4.50 7.57
N VAL A 63 3.66 5.40 8.06
CA VAL A 63 4.24 6.45 7.23
C VAL A 63 5.06 5.82 6.09
N ALA A 64 5.93 4.85 6.41
CA ALA A 64 6.72 4.15 5.40
C ALA A 64 5.83 3.46 4.34
N PHE A 65 4.80 2.74 4.78
CA PHE A 65 3.86 2.07 3.87
C PHE A 65 3.11 3.07 2.99
N SER A 66 2.66 4.21 3.55
CA SER A 66 1.95 5.23 2.78
C SER A 66 2.81 5.82 1.67
N SER A 67 4.11 6.05 1.92
CA SER A 67 5.03 6.56 0.91
C SER A 67 5.22 5.58 -0.24
N ILE A 68 5.40 4.30 0.07
CA ILE A 68 5.55 3.23 -0.93
C ILE A 68 4.27 3.08 -1.76
N LEU A 69 3.11 3.10 -1.09
CA LEU A 69 1.82 3.00 -1.78
C LEU A 69 1.59 4.16 -2.74
N LEU A 70 1.92 5.39 -2.31
CA LEU A 70 1.81 6.58 -3.15
C LEU A 70 2.72 6.51 -4.38
N GLU A 71 3.95 6.03 -4.21
CA GLU A 71 4.89 5.81 -5.31
C GLU A 71 4.34 4.77 -6.30
N LYS A 72 3.79 3.66 -5.81
CA LYS A 72 3.16 2.63 -6.66
C LYS A 72 1.96 3.14 -7.42
N PHE A 73 1.10 3.97 -6.81
CA PHE A 73 -0.02 4.58 -7.52
C PHE A 73 0.44 5.49 -8.65
N ARG A 74 1.44 6.34 -8.40
CA ARG A 74 2.02 7.24 -9.43
C ARG A 74 2.68 6.46 -10.55
N GLN A 75 3.43 5.41 -10.21
CA GLN A 75 4.05 4.52 -11.19
C GLN A 75 2.97 3.89 -12.09
N ARG A 76 1.93 3.30 -11.50
CA ARG A 76 0.85 2.65 -12.26
C ARG A 76 0.07 3.64 -13.13
N PHE A 77 -0.24 4.82 -12.62
CA PHE A 77 -0.87 5.89 -13.41
C PHE A 77 -0.03 6.24 -14.64
N ASN A 78 1.28 6.44 -14.48
CA ASN A 78 2.17 6.77 -15.58
C ASN A 78 2.30 5.62 -16.60
N GLU A 79 2.35 4.36 -16.14
CA GLU A 79 2.36 3.18 -17.01
C GLU A 79 1.11 3.13 -17.89
N ILE A 80 -0.08 3.31 -17.31
CA ILE A 80 -1.36 3.33 -18.05
C ILE A 80 -1.38 4.50 -19.04
N HIS A 81 -0.99 5.69 -18.59
CA HIS A 81 -0.96 6.88 -19.43
C HIS A 81 -0.03 6.73 -20.65
N GLN A 82 1.18 6.19 -20.45
CA GLN A 82 2.12 5.96 -21.54
C GLN A 82 1.60 4.93 -22.55
N CYS A 83 0.99 3.83 -22.08
CA CYS A 83 0.36 2.84 -22.95
C CYS A 83 -0.74 3.47 -23.82
N ARG A 84 -1.56 4.37 -23.25
CA ARG A 84 -2.59 5.08 -24.02
C ARG A 84 -1.99 5.95 -25.12
N VAL A 85 -0.99 6.77 -24.79
CA VAL A 85 -0.31 7.64 -25.77
C VAL A 85 0.33 6.82 -26.90
N GLN A 86 0.94 5.68 -26.57
CA GLN A 86 1.53 4.78 -27.56
C GLN A 86 0.48 4.17 -28.50
N LEU A 87 -0.68 3.77 -27.97
CA LEU A 87 -1.79 3.29 -28.80
C LEU A 87 -2.36 4.37 -29.70
N GLU A 88 -2.58 5.57 -29.15
CA GLU A 88 -3.07 6.71 -29.93
C GLU A 88 -2.13 7.02 -31.10
N ASP A 89 -0.82 7.06 -30.88
CA ASP A 89 0.18 7.31 -31.94
C ASP A 89 0.13 6.26 -33.05
N GLN A 90 0.02 4.97 -32.70
CA GLN A 90 -0.06 3.87 -33.67
C GLN A 90 -1.38 3.87 -34.48
N LEU A 91 -2.48 4.41 -33.93
CA LEU A 91 -3.76 4.52 -34.63
C LEU A 91 -3.75 5.54 -35.78
N PHE A 92 -2.84 6.53 -35.75
CA PHE A 92 -2.72 7.55 -36.81
C PHE A 92 -1.85 7.10 -38.00
N VAL A 93 -1.13 5.98 -37.89
CA VAL A 93 -0.20 5.50 -38.93
C VAL A 93 -0.90 4.47 -39.82
N GLN A 94 -1.25 4.85 -41.05
CA GLN A 94 -1.99 4.01 -42.02
C GLN A 94 -1.11 3.10 -42.89
N GLU A 95 -0.02 2.54 -42.35
CA GLU A 95 0.84 1.62 -43.11
C GLU A 95 0.65 0.15 -42.68
N THR A 96 0.42 -0.73 -43.65
CA THR A 96 0.22 -2.18 -43.44
C THR A 96 1.44 -2.89 -42.85
N SER A 97 2.64 -2.32 -43.00
CA SER A 97 3.88 -2.76 -42.35
C SER A 97 3.82 -2.66 -40.82
N GLN A 98 2.98 -1.77 -40.28
CA GLN A 98 2.80 -1.56 -38.84
C GLN A 98 1.64 -2.36 -38.24
N ALA A 99 0.81 -3.04 -39.04
CA ALA A 99 -0.31 -3.84 -38.54
C ALA A 99 0.13 -5.00 -37.62
N VAL A 100 1.28 -5.63 -37.92
CA VAL A 100 1.85 -6.69 -37.06
C VAL A 100 2.38 -6.11 -35.74
N LEU A 101 2.97 -4.91 -35.77
CA LEU A 101 3.41 -4.20 -34.57
C LEU A 101 2.22 -3.80 -33.71
N PHE A 102 1.15 -3.28 -34.33
CA PHE A 102 -0.10 -2.96 -33.66
C PHE A 102 -0.74 -4.17 -32.99
N LEU A 103 -0.84 -5.31 -33.69
CA LEU A 103 -1.36 -6.56 -33.11
C LEU A 103 -0.50 -7.05 -31.94
N THR A 104 0.84 -6.95 -32.07
CA THR A 104 1.77 -7.32 -30.98
C THR A 104 1.56 -6.42 -29.76
N LEU A 105 1.40 -5.12 -29.97
CA LEU A 105 1.12 -4.15 -28.92
C LEU A 105 -0.22 -4.43 -28.24
N MET A 106 -1.29 -4.70 -29.00
CA MET A 106 -2.58 -5.07 -28.44
C MET A 106 -2.51 -6.33 -27.58
N GLN A 107 -1.80 -7.35 -28.03
CA GLN A 107 -1.66 -8.59 -27.27
C GLN A 107 -0.88 -8.39 -25.96
N ASP A 108 0.19 -7.59 -25.98
CA ASP A 108 0.93 -7.22 -24.77
C ASP A 108 0.03 -6.41 -23.82
N LEU A 109 -0.78 -5.49 -24.35
CA LEU A 109 -1.72 -4.70 -23.56
C LEU A 109 -2.81 -5.53 -22.90
N GLU A 110 -3.37 -6.54 -23.58
CA GLU A 110 -4.31 -7.46 -22.95
C GLU A 110 -3.68 -8.16 -21.75
N SER A 111 -2.43 -8.62 -21.87
CA SER A 111 -1.71 -9.25 -20.77
C SER A 111 -1.42 -8.29 -19.60
N ARG A 112 -1.08 -7.03 -19.90
CA ARG A 112 -0.84 -5.99 -18.90
C ARG A 112 -2.13 -5.60 -18.17
N LYS A 113 -3.26 -5.55 -18.89
CA LYS A 113 -4.57 -5.24 -18.32
C LYS A 113 -4.98 -6.23 -17.23
N GLU A 114 -4.75 -7.53 -17.45
CA GLU A 114 -5.01 -8.56 -16.43
C GLU A 114 -4.17 -8.37 -15.16
N VAL A 115 -2.89 -8.00 -15.33
CA VAL A 115 -1.99 -7.69 -14.19
C VAL A 115 -2.47 -6.44 -13.47
N TRP A 116 -2.84 -5.40 -14.21
CA TRP A 116 -3.34 -4.15 -13.65
C TRP A 116 -4.61 -4.35 -12.83
N GLU A 117 -5.54 -5.17 -13.30
CA GLU A 117 -6.78 -5.48 -12.58
C GLU A 117 -6.50 -6.22 -11.26
N ARG A 118 -5.56 -7.16 -11.26
CA ARG A 118 -5.11 -7.86 -10.04
C ARG A 118 -4.51 -6.89 -9.04
N ASP A 119 -3.58 -6.05 -9.48
CA ASP A 119 -2.92 -5.07 -8.62
C ASP A 119 -3.91 -4.01 -8.10
N ASN A 120 -4.94 -3.68 -8.88
CA ASN A 120 -5.99 -2.74 -8.50
C ASN A 120 -6.71 -3.19 -7.22
N GLN A 121 -7.01 -4.49 -7.11
CA GLN A 121 -7.62 -5.04 -5.91
C GLN A 121 -6.71 -4.90 -4.68
N THR A 122 -5.41 -5.13 -4.85
CA THR A 122 -4.41 -4.99 -3.78
C THR A 122 -4.24 -3.53 -3.36
N PHE A 123 -4.22 -2.60 -4.30
CA PHE A 123 -4.17 -1.16 -4.06
C PHE A 123 -5.40 -0.64 -3.30
N GLY A 124 -6.61 -1.05 -3.71
CA GLY A 124 -7.82 -0.74 -2.97
C GLY A 124 -7.87 -1.35 -1.56
N ARG A 125 -7.23 -2.51 -1.34
CA ARG A 125 -7.04 -3.09 0.02
C ARG A 125 -6.01 -2.32 0.85
N ALA A 126 -4.94 -1.84 0.22
CA ALA A 126 -3.88 -1.04 0.84
C ALA A 126 -4.40 0.29 1.40
N GLU A 127 -5.15 1.06 0.61
CA GLU A 127 -5.71 2.34 1.04
C GLU A 127 -6.77 2.17 2.14
N ARG A 128 -7.61 1.13 2.04
CA ARG A 128 -8.54 0.74 3.11
C ARG A 128 -7.81 0.34 4.39
N THR A 129 -6.66 -0.32 4.28
CA THR A 129 -5.84 -0.69 5.44
C THR A 129 -5.23 0.55 6.10
N LEU A 130 -4.70 1.50 5.33
CA LEU A 130 -4.25 2.80 5.87
C LEU A 130 -5.37 3.52 6.64
N SER A 131 -6.58 3.54 6.07
CA SER A 131 -7.77 4.11 6.71
C SER A 131 -8.11 3.40 8.03
N LYS A 132 -8.06 2.06 8.05
CA LYS A 132 -8.27 1.25 9.26
C LYS A 132 -7.24 1.51 10.35
N HIS A 133 -6.02 1.85 9.95
CA HIS A 133 -4.93 2.23 10.85
C HIS A 133 -4.99 3.72 11.28
N ARG A 134 -6.07 4.44 10.91
CA ARG A 134 -6.30 5.86 11.21
C ARG A 134 -5.22 6.77 10.65
N PHE A 135 -4.63 6.39 9.52
CA PHE A 135 -3.73 7.28 8.79
C PHE A 135 -4.47 8.55 8.38
N ARG A 136 -3.81 9.71 8.57
CA ARG A 136 -4.33 10.99 8.10
C ARG A 136 -3.77 11.23 6.71
N PHE A 137 -4.62 11.09 5.71
CA PHE A 137 -4.26 11.37 4.33
C PHE A 137 -3.96 12.86 4.16
N PRO A 138 -2.82 13.22 3.55
CA PRO A 138 -2.53 14.59 3.12
C PRO A 138 -3.58 15.12 2.14
N SER A 139 -3.69 16.44 2.01
CA SER A 139 -4.62 17.08 1.07
C SER A 139 -4.28 16.82 -0.40
N ASP A 140 -3.01 16.54 -0.69
CA ASP A 140 -2.46 16.19 -2.00
C ASP A 140 -2.30 14.68 -2.20
N TRP A 141 -2.97 13.88 -1.37
CA TRP A 141 -2.94 12.43 -1.51
C TRP A 141 -3.49 12.00 -2.86
N PHE A 142 -2.71 11.21 -3.58
CA PHE A 142 -3.15 10.67 -4.85
C PHE A 142 -3.96 9.40 -4.56
N TYR A 143 -5.28 9.52 -4.63
CA TYR A 143 -6.19 8.43 -4.32
C TYR A 143 -6.13 7.33 -5.38
N PHE A 144 -6.37 6.10 -4.93
CA PHE A 144 -6.52 4.94 -5.81
C PHE A 144 -7.60 5.17 -6.90
N GLU A 145 -8.67 5.89 -6.57
CA GLU A 145 -9.74 6.24 -7.50
C GLU A 145 -9.23 6.95 -8.77
N ASN A 146 -8.14 7.71 -8.69
CA ASN A 146 -7.54 8.35 -9.87
C ASN A 146 -6.87 7.33 -10.80
N VAL A 147 -6.22 6.30 -10.23
CA VAL A 147 -5.63 5.20 -11.01
C VAL A 147 -6.74 4.37 -11.65
N GLU A 148 -7.78 4.08 -10.87
CA GLU A 148 -8.95 3.34 -11.34
C GLU A 148 -9.68 4.10 -12.47
N GLY A 149 -9.81 5.43 -12.34
CA GLY A 149 -10.40 6.28 -13.37
C GLY A 149 -9.63 6.27 -14.69
N GLU A 150 -8.30 6.37 -14.66
CA GLU A 150 -7.49 6.22 -15.88
C GLU A 150 -7.61 4.82 -16.48
N MET A 151 -7.67 3.78 -15.64
CA MET A 151 -7.85 2.42 -16.11
C MET A 151 -9.23 2.23 -16.75
N MET A 152 -10.29 2.77 -16.16
CA MET A 152 -11.65 2.74 -16.74
C MET A 152 -11.73 3.53 -18.04
N ALA A 153 -11.02 4.64 -18.16
CA ALA A 153 -10.94 5.40 -19.41
C ALA A 153 -10.17 4.65 -20.52
N PHE A 154 -9.33 3.68 -20.13
CA PHE A 154 -8.56 2.85 -21.04
C PHE A 154 -9.27 1.55 -21.45
N MET A 155 -10.18 1.02 -20.61
CA MET A 155 -10.92 -0.22 -20.88
C MET A 155 -12.05 -0.05 -21.89
#